data_AF-D0N4Y1-F1
#
_entry.id   AF-D0N4Y1-F1
#
_cell.length_a   1.000
_cell.length_b   1.000
_cell.length_c   1.000
_cell.angle_alpha   90.00
_cell.angle_beta   90.00
_cell.angle_gamma   90.00
#
_symmetry.space_group_name_H-M   'P 1'
#
loop_
_entity.id
_entity.type
_entity.pdbx_description
1 polymer ?
#
loop_
_entity_poly.entity_id
_entity_poly.type
_entity_poly.pdbx_seq_one_letter_code
_entity_poly.pdbx_strand_id
1 'polypeptide(L)'
;MSHQRILLLLMAAFFAWVSAQTPPGQADKSKLIAHDVLMKTTSLSETTIATSSKRFLRLYDAEVRDTVRGDNDVDREERGTTPLLSKVDDLIHKVFKSNPEQAQIKAWMKSRVHPQAIFDTLRLAKSTTKLNDDPNLLLWLKLVAAFRAKNGNQAFSDLDLYYLLLKRSSGEELKILIESFRKTGALKELGKSMQKSLSGSWVSKTLQHETDPKIVYDTLRLQEAGTKLVDSPIFHQWLAYAQQYRAQKGNHWFGDDDMLDLFRKTMPEKDVVTLLHLLRNVPGMKDHGDTMQRFLFLSSKTSRKMMHDVWLNYDVTPEQVFKILRLVKVNMDAVDTNAMFIHWLRYVNLYRSHTKKNVLSSVQMVHFLADTKPLRSEWQFATFFESLKDVPDLKRLAENMQTYLFQNWLHTEWDPKAVSSMLAIPFPTSAVYLPKNDPIYKTWVAYTLYYTERKGGVSLLNKVKTLLDNDNPIGALTAAMKAQ
;
A
#
# COMPACT_ATOMS: atom_id res chain seq x y z
N MET A 1 -9.28 -11.99 -46.75
CA MET A 1 -10.28 -10.96 -46.38
C MET A 1 -9.56 -9.82 -45.67
N SER A 2 -9.55 -8.61 -46.24
CA SER A 2 -8.79 -7.46 -45.70
C SER A 2 -9.30 -7.03 -44.32
N HIS A 3 -8.39 -6.72 -43.40
CA HIS A 3 -8.66 -6.21 -42.05
C HIS A 3 -9.66 -5.04 -42.02
N GLN A 4 -9.77 -4.26 -43.10
CA GLN A 4 -10.78 -3.19 -43.22
C GLN A 4 -12.23 -3.70 -43.15
N ARG A 5 -12.53 -4.89 -43.69
CA ARG A 5 -13.90 -5.44 -43.64
C ARG A 5 -14.28 -5.92 -42.25
N ILE A 6 -13.32 -6.44 -41.49
CA ILE A 6 -13.55 -6.92 -40.11
C ILE A 6 -13.86 -5.72 -39.19
N LEU A 7 -13.12 -4.61 -39.34
CA LEU A 7 -13.32 -3.42 -38.52
C LEU A 7 -14.68 -2.75 -38.78
N LEU A 8 -15.09 -2.67 -40.06
CA LEU A 8 -16.40 -2.13 -40.44
C LEU A 8 -17.57 -2.97 -39.90
N LEU A 9 -17.44 -4.31 -39.91
CA LEU A 9 -18.45 -5.21 -39.34
C LEU A 9 -18.57 -5.05 -37.81
N LEU A 10 -17.45 -4.87 -37.10
CA LEU A 10 -17.45 -4.64 -35.65
C LEU A 10 -18.09 -3.29 -35.28
N MET A 11 -17.84 -2.24 -36.07
CA MET A 11 -18.47 -0.94 -35.85
C MET A 11 -19.98 -0.98 -36.10
N ALA A 12 -20.43 -1.66 -37.16
CA ALA A 12 -21.86 -1.83 -37.43
C ALA A 12 -22.59 -2.60 -36.31
N ALA A 13 -21.95 -3.62 -35.74
CA ALA A 13 -22.50 -4.36 -34.59
C ALA A 13 -22.62 -3.49 -33.33
N PHE A 14 -21.68 -2.57 -33.10
CA PHE A 14 -21.72 -1.65 -31.97
C PHE A 14 -22.87 -0.65 -32.08
N PHE A 15 -23.11 -0.08 -33.28
CA PHE A 15 -24.22 0.85 -33.51
C PHE A 15 -25.60 0.17 -33.40
N ALA A 16 -25.73 -1.10 -33.84
CA ALA A 16 -26.95 -1.86 -33.65
C ALA A 16 -27.24 -2.17 -32.16
N TRP A 17 -26.20 -2.43 -31.38
CA TRP A 17 -26.34 -2.73 -29.94
C TRP A 17 -26.71 -1.51 -29.10
N VAL A 18 -26.14 -0.34 -29.41
CA VAL A 18 -26.48 0.94 -28.74
C VAL A 18 -27.92 1.36 -29.07
N SER A 19 -28.39 1.10 -30.28
CA SER A 19 -29.77 1.43 -30.70
C SER A 19 -30.84 0.50 -30.10
N ALA A 20 -30.44 -0.65 -29.54
CA ALA A 20 -31.35 -1.62 -28.94
C ALA A 20 -31.53 -1.43 -27.42
N GLN A 21 -30.79 -0.51 -26.78
CA GLN A 21 -30.94 -0.22 -25.36
C GLN A 21 -31.96 0.90 -25.15
N THR A 22 -33.22 0.50 -25.02
CA THR A 22 -34.28 1.38 -24.50
C THR A 22 -33.92 1.79 -23.06
N PRO A 23 -33.94 3.09 -22.71
CA PRO A 23 -33.56 3.55 -21.38
C PRO A 23 -34.53 3.02 -20.32
N PRO A 24 -34.05 2.49 -19.18
CA PRO A 24 -34.92 2.06 -18.10
C PRO A 24 -35.63 3.28 -17.49
N GLY A 25 -36.92 3.39 -17.79
CA GLY A 25 -37.85 4.32 -17.18
C GLY A 25 -38.02 4.04 -15.68
N GLN A 26 -37.61 5.01 -14.88
CA GLN A 26 -38.40 5.63 -13.81
C GLN A 26 -39.48 4.74 -13.17
N ALA A 27 -39.06 3.84 -12.27
CA ALA A 27 -39.95 3.19 -11.33
C ALA A 27 -40.04 4.01 -10.03
N ASP A 28 -41.24 4.55 -9.84
CA ASP A 28 -41.78 5.29 -8.71
C ASP A 28 -41.51 4.59 -7.37
N LYS A 29 -40.71 5.22 -6.51
CA LYS A 29 -40.49 4.83 -5.11
C LYS A 29 -41.25 5.78 -4.19
N SER A 30 -42.57 5.79 -4.34
CA SER A 30 -43.47 6.27 -3.30
C SER A 30 -44.06 5.06 -2.57
N LYS A 31 -43.94 5.08 -1.23
CA LYS A 31 -44.38 4.11 -0.20
C LYS A 31 -43.28 3.20 0.35
N LEU A 32 -42.71 3.64 1.48
CA LEU A 32 -42.84 2.90 2.74
C LEU A 32 -42.42 3.82 3.89
N ILE A 33 -43.43 4.46 4.46
CA ILE A 33 -43.37 5.23 5.70
C ILE A 33 -43.43 4.22 6.87
N ALA A 34 -42.53 4.46 7.83
CA ALA A 34 -42.57 4.13 9.26
C ALA A 34 -43.11 2.76 9.69
N HIS A 35 -42.20 1.90 10.16
CA HIS A 35 -42.43 1.12 11.37
C HIS A 35 -41.27 1.35 12.34
N ASP A 36 -41.56 2.20 13.32
CA ASP A 36 -40.84 2.33 14.58
C ASP A 36 -40.78 0.95 15.25
N VAL A 37 -39.61 0.32 15.27
CA VAL A 37 -39.30 -0.72 16.25
C VAL A 37 -37.99 -0.33 16.92
N LEU A 38 -38.19 0.22 18.11
CA LEU A 38 -37.23 0.48 19.17
C LEU A 38 -36.33 -0.74 19.43
N MET A 39 -35.25 -0.90 18.66
CA MET A 39 -34.16 -1.78 19.01
C MET A 39 -33.31 -1.08 20.07
N LYS A 40 -33.56 -1.47 21.32
CA LYS A 40 -32.81 -1.09 22.52
C LYS A 40 -31.38 -1.65 22.40
N THR A 41 -30.51 -0.96 21.67
CA THR A 41 -29.07 -1.22 21.71
C THR A 41 -28.55 -0.72 23.05
N THR A 42 -28.35 -1.65 23.98
CA THR A 42 -27.52 -1.43 25.15
C THR A 42 -26.14 -1.01 24.65
N SER A 43 -25.88 0.30 24.63
CA SER A 43 -24.54 0.85 24.47
C SER A 43 -23.68 0.28 25.60
N LEU A 44 -22.87 -0.72 25.28
CA LEU A 44 -21.74 -1.09 26.11
C LEU A 44 -20.84 0.14 26.15
N SER A 45 -20.84 0.80 27.30
CA SER A 45 -20.05 1.99 27.58
C SER A 45 -18.57 1.73 27.27
N GLU A 46 -18.06 2.43 26.28
CA GLU A 46 -16.67 2.40 25.79
C GLU A 46 -15.61 2.84 26.82
N THR A 47 -15.97 3.07 28.08
CA THR A 47 -15.05 3.65 29.08
C THR A 47 -14.44 2.68 30.08
N THR A 48 -14.75 1.38 30.06
CA THR A 48 -14.25 0.46 31.11
C THR A 48 -12.96 -0.29 30.75
N ILE A 49 -12.72 -0.68 29.50
CA ILE A 49 -11.61 -1.59 29.17
C ILE A 49 -10.28 -0.84 28.95
N ALA A 50 -10.27 0.26 28.19
CA ALA A 50 -9.05 1.05 27.99
C ALA A 50 -8.58 1.76 29.27
N THR A 51 -9.51 2.09 30.16
CA THR A 51 -9.22 2.76 31.43
C THR A 51 -8.64 1.81 32.46
N SER A 52 -9.02 0.52 32.48
CA SER A 52 -8.53 -0.41 33.52
C SER A 52 -7.01 -0.59 33.43
N SER A 53 -6.46 -0.89 32.25
CA SER A 53 -5.01 -1.12 32.08
C SER A 53 -4.19 0.14 32.37
N LYS A 54 -4.65 1.33 31.93
CA LYS A 54 -3.96 2.60 32.24
C LYS A 54 -4.11 3.02 33.70
N ARG A 55 -5.24 2.72 34.34
CA ARG A 55 -5.47 2.99 35.77
C ARG A 55 -4.66 2.06 36.66
N PHE A 56 -4.45 0.80 36.27
CA PHE A 56 -3.59 -0.13 37.00
C PHE A 56 -2.11 0.27 36.94
N LEU A 57 -1.60 0.71 35.78
CA LEU A 57 -0.24 1.25 35.70
C LEU A 57 -0.10 2.52 36.58
N ARG A 58 -1.09 3.42 36.55
CA ARG A 58 -1.09 4.60 37.44
C ARG A 58 -1.21 4.26 38.92
N LEU A 59 -1.99 3.25 39.31
CA LEU A 59 -2.09 2.81 40.70
C LEU A 59 -0.75 2.24 41.19
N TYR A 60 -0.07 1.42 40.37
CA TYR A 60 1.25 0.93 40.72
C TYR A 60 2.32 2.05 40.76
N ASP A 61 2.28 3.01 39.82
CA ASP A 61 3.20 4.15 39.84
C ASP A 61 2.90 5.13 40.99
N ALA A 62 1.62 5.31 41.37
CA ALA A 62 1.21 6.19 42.46
C ALA A 62 1.50 5.58 43.84
N GLU A 63 1.30 4.28 44.01
CA GLU A 63 1.61 3.59 45.26
C GLU A 63 3.13 3.50 45.51
N VAL A 64 3.94 3.59 44.45
CA VAL A 64 5.38 3.83 44.57
C VAL A 64 5.70 5.25 45.03
N ARG A 65 4.89 6.27 44.68
CA ARG A 65 5.04 7.65 45.17
C ARG A 65 4.64 7.82 46.64
N ASP A 66 3.61 7.14 47.11
CA ASP A 66 3.17 7.21 48.52
C ASP A 66 4.12 6.50 49.49
N THR A 67 5.10 5.72 48.99
CA THR A 67 6.20 5.22 49.84
C THR A 67 7.31 6.24 50.11
N VAL A 68 7.17 7.49 49.66
CA VAL A 68 8.07 8.61 50.01
C VAL A 68 7.28 9.73 50.69
N ARG A 69 6.58 9.37 51.77
CA ARG A 69 6.09 10.34 52.76
C ARG A 69 6.25 9.77 54.15
N GLY A 70 7.49 9.82 54.64
CA GLY A 70 7.86 9.44 56.00
C GLY A 70 9.16 10.14 56.36
N ASP A 71 8.98 11.29 57.03
CA ASP A 71 9.87 12.00 57.94
C ASP A 71 11.38 12.14 57.67
N ASN A 72 11.74 13.41 57.43
CA ASN A 72 12.76 14.18 58.16
C ASN A 72 14.11 13.50 58.43
N ASP A 73 15.12 13.81 57.61
CA ASP A 73 16.27 14.57 58.11
C ASP A 73 17.16 15.14 56.99
N VAL A 74 17.52 16.40 57.20
CA VAL A 74 18.65 17.24 56.71
C VAL A 74 19.44 16.90 55.42
N ASP A 75 19.58 17.99 54.65
CA ASP A 75 20.63 18.34 53.69
C ASP A 75 20.64 17.76 52.26
N ARG A 76 20.27 18.67 51.34
CA ARG A 76 20.82 18.91 50.00
C ARG A 76 21.40 17.70 49.25
N GLU A 77 20.70 17.31 48.18
CA GLU A 77 21.29 17.40 46.83
C GLU A 77 20.21 17.32 45.74
N GLU A 78 20.28 18.28 44.82
CA GLU A 78 19.55 18.29 43.57
C GLU A 78 19.84 17.02 42.75
N ARG A 79 18.78 16.47 42.13
CA ARG A 79 18.77 15.54 40.98
C ARG A 79 19.25 14.12 41.22
N GLY A 80 18.28 13.20 41.26
CA GLY A 80 18.51 11.80 40.92
C GLY A 80 17.20 11.05 40.66
N THR A 81 16.84 10.86 39.40
CA THR A 81 15.81 9.88 38.95
C THR A 81 16.26 8.41 39.16
N THR A 82 17.09 8.15 40.18
CA THR A 82 17.83 6.91 40.43
C THR A 82 17.14 5.84 41.30
N PRO A 83 16.10 6.08 42.14
CA PRO A 83 15.60 5.02 43.04
C PRO A 83 14.94 3.82 42.36
N LEU A 84 14.33 3.99 41.18
CA LEU A 84 13.68 2.88 40.47
C LEU A 84 14.70 2.04 39.69
N LEU A 85 15.68 2.68 39.06
CA LEU A 85 16.75 1.99 38.32
C LEU A 85 17.62 1.17 39.28
N SER A 86 18.01 1.73 40.43
CA SER A 86 18.80 0.99 41.42
C SER A 86 18.06 -0.26 41.94
N LYS A 87 16.75 -0.15 42.22
CA LYS A 87 15.92 -1.31 42.61
C LYS A 87 15.84 -2.38 41.53
N VAL A 88 15.76 -1.99 40.25
CA VAL A 88 15.72 -2.94 39.13
C VAL A 88 17.08 -3.59 38.91
N ASP A 89 18.18 -2.84 39.00
CA ASP A 89 19.54 -3.35 38.86
C ASP A 89 19.90 -4.35 39.97
N ASP A 90 19.60 -4.01 41.23
CA ASP A 90 19.77 -4.89 42.39
C ASP A 90 18.93 -6.17 42.23
N LEU A 91 17.70 -6.02 41.75
CA LEU A 91 16.80 -7.14 41.49
C LEU A 91 17.33 -8.04 40.38
N ILE A 92 17.85 -7.47 39.29
CA ILE A 92 18.45 -8.24 38.20
C ILE A 92 19.65 -9.03 38.70
N HIS A 93 20.53 -8.39 39.47
CA HIS A 93 21.69 -9.08 40.06
C HIS A 93 21.24 -10.23 40.96
N LYS A 94 20.25 -9.99 41.82
CA LYS A 94 19.72 -10.99 42.76
C LYS A 94 18.97 -12.12 42.06
N VAL A 95 18.18 -11.83 41.03
CA VAL A 95 17.35 -12.82 40.34
C VAL A 95 18.16 -13.61 39.33
N PHE A 96 18.99 -12.97 38.52
CA PHE A 96 19.67 -13.65 37.40
C PHE A 96 21.06 -14.21 37.77
N LYS A 97 21.61 -13.93 38.96
CA LYS A 97 22.83 -14.58 39.47
C LYS A 97 22.61 -15.60 40.59
N SER A 98 21.44 -15.61 41.25
CA SER A 98 21.16 -16.59 42.32
C SER A 98 20.79 -17.97 41.76
N ASN A 99 21.13 -19.04 42.46
CA ASN A 99 20.72 -20.42 42.19
C ASN A 99 20.28 -21.04 43.53
N PRO A 100 19.14 -21.76 43.64
CA PRO A 100 18.25 -22.28 42.59
C PRO A 100 17.20 -21.34 42.03
N GLU A 101 16.65 -21.72 40.89
CA GLU A 101 15.59 -21.01 40.16
C GLU A 101 14.40 -20.61 41.06
N GLN A 102 13.99 -21.50 41.97
CA GLN A 102 12.95 -21.19 42.95
C GLN A 102 13.31 -20.00 43.86
N ALA A 103 14.60 -19.82 44.21
CA ALA A 103 15.05 -18.68 44.97
C ALA A 103 14.99 -17.38 44.14
N GLN A 104 15.30 -17.47 42.83
CA GLN A 104 15.18 -16.36 41.88
C GLN A 104 13.71 -15.89 41.80
N ILE A 105 12.77 -16.81 41.58
CA ILE A 105 11.33 -16.51 41.49
C ILE A 105 10.82 -15.93 42.82
N LYS A 106 11.20 -16.51 43.96
CA LYS A 106 10.78 -16.01 45.28
C LYS A 106 11.34 -14.62 45.60
N ALA A 107 12.61 -14.37 45.26
CA ALA A 107 13.22 -13.05 45.43
C ALA A 107 12.49 -12.00 44.59
N TRP A 108 12.15 -12.36 43.36
CA TRP A 108 11.40 -11.49 42.46
C TRP A 108 9.99 -11.17 42.96
N MET A 109 9.22 -12.18 43.37
CA MET A 109 7.85 -12.00 43.88
C MET A 109 7.77 -11.07 45.10
N LYS A 110 8.88 -10.91 45.86
CA LYS A 110 8.98 -9.97 46.98
C LYS A 110 9.21 -8.52 46.54
N SER A 111 9.83 -8.31 45.37
CA SER A 111 10.20 -6.97 44.88
C SER A 111 9.01 -6.13 44.40
N ARG A 112 7.86 -6.78 44.11
CA ARG A 112 6.66 -6.15 43.51
C ARG A 112 6.90 -5.44 42.17
N VAL A 113 8.06 -5.65 41.52
CA VAL A 113 8.37 -5.08 40.20
C VAL A 113 7.57 -5.83 39.13
N HIS A 114 6.90 -5.11 38.24
CA HIS A 114 6.16 -5.72 37.13
C HIS A 114 7.11 -6.43 36.14
N PRO A 115 6.79 -7.63 35.61
CA PRO A 115 7.69 -8.37 34.72
C PRO A 115 8.20 -7.58 33.50
N GLN A 116 7.39 -6.65 32.99
CA GLN A 116 7.74 -5.82 31.84
C GLN A 116 8.99 -4.95 32.10
N ALA A 117 9.16 -4.42 33.31
CA ALA A 117 10.34 -3.59 33.64
C ALA A 117 11.65 -4.38 33.53
N ILE A 118 11.61 -5.67 33.86
CA ILE A 118 12.77 -6.58 33.72
C ILE A 118 13.03 -6.89 32.26
N PHE A 119 11.98 -7.11 31.46
CA PHE A 119 12.10 -7.40 30.03
C PHE A 119 12.84 -6.29 29.28
N ASP A 120 12.55 -5.04 29.62
CA ASP A 120 13.18 -3.87 29.01
C ASP A 120 14.64 -3.70 29.47
N THR A 121 14.88 -3.84 30.76
CA THR A 121 16.23 -3.65 31.33
C THR A 121 17.21 -4.73 30.86
N LEU A 122 16.76 -6.00 30.78
CA LEU A 122 17.58 -7.10 30.28
C LEU A 122 17.66 -7.21 28.76
N ARG A 123 16.92 -6.37 28.03
CA ARG A 123 16.87 -6.40 26.55
C ARG A 123 16.60 -7.81 25.99
N LEU A 124 15.74 -8.58 26.68
CA LEU A 124 15.40 -9.95 26.31
C LEU A 124 14.79 -10.03 24.90
N ALA A 125 14.90 -11.20 24.27
CA ALA A 125 14.48 -11.48 22.90
C ALA A 125 15.24 -10.72 21.80
N LYS A 126 16.39 -10.10 22.12
CA LYS A 126 17.33 -9.50 21.15
C LYS A 126 18.52 -10.42 20.81
N SER A 127 18.58 -11.63 21.39
CA SER A 127 19.73 -12.51 21.28
C SER A 127 19.87 -13.11 19.87
N THR A 128 21.10 -13.44 19.46
CA THR A 128 21.39 -14.19 18.23
C THR A 128 21.04 -15.67 18.34
N THR A 129 20.71 -16.13 19.54
CA THR A 129 20.21 -17.48 19.83
C THR A 129 18.72 -17.56 19.55
N LYS A 130 18.23 -18.76 19.23
CA LYS A 130 16.78 -18.99 19.11
C LYS A 130 16.10 -18.64 20.44
N LEU A 131 14.93 -18.00 20.39
CA LEU A 131 14.21 -17.55 21.59
C LEU A 131 13.95 -18.68 22.59
N ASN A 132 13.66 -19.90 22.10
CA ASN A 132 13.38 -21.06 22.93
C ASN A 132 14.65 -21.67 23.57
N ASP A 133 15.85 -21.22 23.18
CA ASP A 133 17.13 -21.67 23.71
C ASP A 133 17.78 -20.59 24.62
N ASP A 134 17.17 -19.39 24.73
CA ASP A 134 17.66 -18.30 25.56
C ASP A 134 17.29 -18.52 27.05
N PRO A 135 18.25 -18.85 27.92
CA PRO A 135 17.96 -19.20 29.31
C PRO A 135 17.39 -18.01 30.12
N ASN A 136 17.78 -16.77 29.79
CA ASN A 136 17.26 -15.59 30.48
C ASN A 136 15.83 -15.30 30.08
N LEU A 137 15.49 -15.49 28.79
CA LEU A 137 14.11 -15.37 28.31
C LEU A 137 13.22 -16.45 28.94
N LEU A 138 13.68 -17.70 28.99
CA LEU A 138 12.94 -18.81 29.62
C LEU A 138 12.73 -18.56 31.12
N LEU A 139 13.74 -18.07 31.84
CA LEU A 139 13.59 -17.69 33.25
C LEU A 139 12.57 -16.55 33.41
N TRP A 140 12.65 -15.52 32.58
CA TRP A 140 11.69 -14.42 32.59
C TRP A 140 10.25 -14.90 32.31
N LEU A 141 10.05 -15.81 31.36
CA LEU A 141 8.73 -16.40 31.10
C LEU A 141 8.18 -17.18 32.30
N LYS A 142 9.04 -17.86 33.06
CA LYS A 142 8.64 -18.54 34.31
C LYS A 142 8.28 -17.54 35.41
N LEU A 143 8.99 -16.41 35.49
CA LEU A 143 8.63 -15.29 36.37
C LEU A 143 7.25 -14.71 36.01
N VAL A 144 6.99 -14.51 34.71
CA VAL A 144 5.68 -14.10 34.20
C VAL A 144 4.59 -15.10 34.58
N ALA A 145 4.84 -16.40 34.43
CA ALA A 145 3.88 -17.44 34.81
C ALA A 145 3.55 -17.38 36.31
N ALA A 146 4.57 -17.22 37.18
CA ALA A 146 4.39 -17.06 38.61
C ALA A 146 3.64 -15.75 38.98
N PHE A 147 3.95 -14.66 38.29
CA PHE A 147 3.25 -13.38 38.46
C PHE A 147 1.75 -13.48 38.18
N ARG A 148 1.41 -14.09 37.04
CA ARG A 148 0.03 -14.28 36.61
C ARG A 148 -0.73 -15.27 37.49
N ALA A 149 -0.05 -16.30 38.00
CA ALA A 149 -0.66 -17.23 38.96
C ALA A 149 -1.08 -16.52 40.26
N LYS A 150 -0.29 -15.52 40.72
CA LYS A 150 -0.61 -14.75 41.94
C LYS A 150 -1.63 -13.63 41.71
N ASN A 151 -1.49 -12.89 40.61
CA ASN A 151 -2.24 -11.63 40.40
C ASN A 151 -3.38 -11.78 39.37
N GLY A 152 -3.54 -12.95 38.76
CA GLY A 152 -4.50 -13.22 37.70
C GLY A 152 -3.95 -12.96 36.30
N ASN A 153 -4.59 -13.57 35.29
CA ASN A 153 -4.16 -13.49 33.88
C ASN A 153 -4.20 -12.07 33.30
N GLN A 154 -5.09 -11.20 33.79
CA GLN A 154 -5.21 -9.82 33.30
C GLN A 154 -4.14 -8.89 33.86
N ALA A 155 -3.42 -9.29 34.90
CA ALA A 155 -2.30 -8.50 35.43
C ALA A 155 -1.15 -8.39 34.43
N PHE A 156 -1.01 -9.36 33.52
CA PHE A 156 -0.17 -9.28 32.33
C PHE A 156 -0.79 -10.16 31.25
N SER A 157 -1.60 -9.56 30.37
CA SER A 157 -2.47 -10.31 29.46
C SER A 157 -1.68 -11.07 28.39
N ASP A 158 -2.33 -12.07 27.78
CA ASP A 158 -1.73 -12.82 26.67
C ASP A 158 -1.37 -11.90 25.48
N LEU A 159 -2.17 -10.86 25.23
CA LEU A 159 -1.87 -9.87 24.17
C LEU A 159 -0.71 -8.95 24.55
N ASP A 160 -0.63 -8.50 25.81
CA ASP A 160 0.53 -7.70 26.26
C ASP A 160 1.83 -8.48 26.10
N LEU A 161 1.83 -9.75 26.49
CA LEU A 161 2.97 -10.65 26.33
C LEU A 161 3.31 -10.87 24.86
N TYR A 162 2.31 -11.14 24.04
CA TYR A 162 2.49 -11.37 22.62
C TYR A 162 3.09 -10.15 21.92
N TYR A 163 2.52 -8.95 22.09
CA TYR A 163 3.02 -7.74 21.45
C TYR A 163 4.37 -7.27 22.01
N LEU A 164 4.63 -7.50 23.31
CA LEU A 164 5.94 -7.22 23.89
C LEU A 164 7.04 -8.07 23.25
N LEU A 165 6.79 -9.36 23.06
CA LEU A 165 7.76 -10.26 22.42
C LEU A 165 7.86 -9.98 20.91
N LEU A 166 6.74 -9.72 20.23
CA LEU A 166 6.69 -9.44 18.78
C LEU A 166 7.53 -8.21 18.42
N LYS A 167 7.63 -7.19 19.29
CA LYS A 167 8.51 -6.04 19.06
C LYS A 167 9.96 -6.45 18.79
N ARG A 168 10.44 -7.56 19.37
CA ARG A 168 11.84 -8.00 19.27
C ARG A 168 12.07 -9.28 18.46
N SER A 169 11.01 -9.99 18.08
CA SER A 169 11.10 -11.21 17.26
C SER A 169 10.13 -11.23 16.08
N SER A 170 10.27 -12.19 15.18
CA SER A 170 9.29 -12.48 14.12
C SER A 170 8.07 -13.24 14.67
N GLY A 171 6.97 -13.22 13.92
CA GLY A 171 5.79 -14.03 14.25
C GLY A 171 6.06 -15.53 14.27
N GLU A 172 6.96 -16.01 13.41
CA GLU A 172 7.34 -17.43 13.35
C GLU A 172 8.17 -17.86 14.57
N GLU A 173 9.14 -17.04 14.99
CA GLU A 173 9.91 -17.32 16.22
C GLU A 173 9.00 -17.36 17.45
N LEU A 174 7.98 -16.50 17.52
CA LEU A 174 6.99 -16.54 18.61
C LEU A 174 6.15 -17.80 18.57
N LYS A 175 5.74 -18.25 17.39
CA LYS A 175 4.99 -19.49 17.23
C LYS A 175 5.79 -20.67 17.77
N ILE A 176 7.05 -20.80 17.35
CA ILE A 176 7.98 -21.84 17.82
C ILE A 176 8.19 -21.75 19.34
N LEU A 177 8.38 -20.54 19.87
CA LEU A 177 8.54 -20.31 21.31
C LEU A 177 7.30 -20.78 22.09
N ILE A 178 6.10 -20.38 21.68
CA ILE A 178 4.85 -20.72 22.36
C ILE A 178 4.58 -22.23 22.27
N GLU A 179 4.90 -22.87 21.15
CA GLU A 179 4.80 -24.33 21.00
C GLU A 179 5.74 -25.07 21.96
N SER A 180 6.94 -24.53 22.20
CA SER A 180 7.93 -25.11 23.13
C SER A 180 7.44 -25.14 24.58
N PHE A 181 6.52 -24.24 24.98
CA PHE A 181 6.00 -24.17 26.35
C PHE A 181 5.30 -25.46 26.77
N ARG A 182 4.77 -26.25 25.82
CA ARG A 182 4.16 -27.56 26.10
C ARG A 182 5.14 -28.57 26.68
N LYS A 183 6.43 -28.45 26.35
CA LYS A 183 7.50 -29.32 26.82
C LYS A 183 8.07 -28.90 28.18
N THR A 184 7.74 -27.69 28.64
CA THR A 184 8.26 -27.12 29.90
C THR A 184 7.15 -27.05 30.93
N GLY A 185 7.20 -27.91 31.96
CA GLY A 185 6.13 -28.03 32.96
C GLY A 185 5.67 -26.69 33.57
N ALA A 186 6.62 -25.81 33.92
CA ALA A 186 6.32 -24.49 34.50
C ALA A 186 5.64 -23.50 33.52
N LEU A 187 5.78 -23.70 32.21
CA LEU A 187 5.21 -22.82 31.17
C LEU A 187 3.96 -23.42 30.52
N LYS A 188 3.54 -24.63 30.91
CA LYS A 188 2.44 -25.35 30.26
C LYS A 188 1.12 -24.56 30.28
N GLU A 189 0.74 -24.00 31.41
CA GLU A 189 -0.49 -23.21 31.54
C GLU A 189 -0.40 -21.85 30.84
N LEU A 190 0.77 -21.22 30.87
CA LEU A 190 1.05 -20.00 30.09
C LEU A 190 0.88 -20.27 28.59
N GLY A 191 1.48 -21.35 28.09
CA GLY A 191 1.37 -21.76 26.69
C GLY A 191 -0.06 -22.08 26.27
N LYS A 192 -0.83 -22.79 27.10
CA LYS A 192 -2.26 -23.05 26.81
C LYS A 192 -3.07 -21.74 26.71
N SER A 193 -2.86 -20.81 27.65
CA SER A 193 -3.56 -19.51 27.65
C SER A 193 -3.24 -18.72 26.39
N MET A 194 -1.94 -18.54 26.10
CA MET A 194 -1.49 -17.81 24.91
C MET A 194 -1.97 -18.49 23.62
N GLN A 195 -1.87 -19.82 23.50
CA GLN A 195 -2.36 -20.54 22.33
C GLN A 195 -3.86 -20.34 22.13
N LYS A 196 -4.67 -20.43 23.19
CA LYS A 196 -6.11 -20.17 23.12
C LYS A 196 -6.41 -18.74 22.67
N SER A 197 -5.71 -17.76 23.23
CA SER A 197 -5.89 -16.34 22.87
C SER A 197 -5.51 -16.06 21.40
N LEU A 198 -4.55 -16.82 20.84
CA LEU A 198 -4.06 -16.66 19.48
C LEU A 198 -4.71 -17.62 18.46
N SER A 199 -5.57 -18.56 18.88
CA SER A 199 -6.05 -19.64 18.01
C SER A 199 -7.13 -19.22 17.01
N GLY A 200 -7.62 -17.98 17.07
CA GLY A 200 -8.75 -17.53 16.25
C GLY A 200 -10.12 -18.00 16.73
N SER A 201 -10.26 -18.50 17.97
CA SER A 201 -11.56 -18.94 18.50
C SER A 201 -12.61 -17.82 18.58
N TRP A 202 -12.17 -16.57 18.50
CA TRP A 202 -13.02 -15.39 18.45
C TRP A 202 -13.74 -15.25 17.09
N VAL A 203 -13.17 -15.77 15.99
CA VAL A 203 -13.66 -15.54 14.61
C VAL A 203 -15.12 -15.97 14.44
N SER A 204 -15.47 -17.20 14.84
CA SER A 204 -16.84 -17.71 14.68
C SER A 204 -17.86 -16.86 15.45
N LYS A 205 -17.51 -16.44 16.67
CA LYS A 205 -18.39 -15.64 17.53
C LYS A 205 -18.54 -14.22 17.01
N THR A 206 -17.46 -13.57 16.59
CA THR A 206 -17.51 -12.20 16.04
C THR A 206 -18.26 -12.17 14.71
N LEU A 207 -18.14 -13.22 13.89
CA LEU A 207 -18.86 -13.32 12.62
C LEU A 207 -20.36 -13.54 12.85
N GLN A 208 -20.74 -14.42 13.80
CA GLN A 208 -22.14 -14.62 14.17
C GLN A 208 -22.80 -13.33 14.68
N HIS A 209 -22.07 -12.53 15.46
CA HIS A 209 -22.54 -11.23 15.95
C HIS A 209 -22.35 -10.11 14.93
N GLU A 210 -21.82 -10.40 13.74
CA GLU A 210 -21.59 -9.42 12.68
C GLU A 210 -20.84 -8.19 13.20
N THR A 211 -19.81 -8.40 14.02
CA THR A 211 -19.06 -7.32 14.66
C THR A 211 -18.25 -6.56 13.61
N ASP A 212 -18.32 -5.23 13.60
CA ASP A 212 -17.54 -4.43 12.64
C ASP A 212 -16.04 -4.80 12.70
N PRO A 213 -15.37 -5.09 11.57
CA PRO A 213 -13.94 -5.37 11.53
C PRO A 213 -13.06 -4.31 12.21
N LYS A 214 -13.48 -3.04 12.26
CA LYS A 214 -12.81 -1.97 13.02
C LYS A 214 -12.82 -2.26 14.52
N ILE A 215 -13.96 -2.67 15.07
CA ILE A 215 -14.09 -3.06 16.48
C ILE A 215 -13.23 -4.28 16.78
N VAL A 216 -13.22 -5.27 15.88
CA VAL A 216 -12.38 -6.47 16.05
C VAL A 216 -10.89 -6.10 15.98
N TYR A 217 -10.50 -5.17 15.10
CA TYR A 217 -9.13 -4.68 14.99
C TYR A 217 -8.64 -4.06 16.31
N ASP A 218 -9.47 -3.19 16.89
CA ASP A 218 -9.19 -2.52 18.17
C ASP A 218 -9.20 -3.51 19.35
N THR A 219 -10.15 -4.46 19.35
CA THR A 219 -10.26 -5.51 20.38
C THR A 219 -9.02 -6.40 20.41
N LEU A 220 -8.49 -6.72 19.24
CA LEU A 220 -7.25 -7.50 19.08
C LEU A 220 -5.99 -6.64 19.28
N ARG A 221 -6.13 -5.31 19.43
CA ARG A 221 -5.04 -4.34 19.61
C ARG A 221 -3.99 -4.43 18.51
N LEU A 222 -4.43 -4.67 17.27
CA LEU A 222 -3.53 -4.94 16.13
C LEU A 222 -2.54 -3.81 15.85
N GLN A 223 -2.91 -2.56 16.16
CA GLN A 223 -2.01 -1.40 16.07
C GLN A 223 -0.70 -1.57 16.87
N GLU A 224 -0.69 -2.39 17.92
CA GLU A 224 0.50 -2.60 18.75
C GLU A 224 1.59 -3.42 18.08
N ALA A 225 1.25 -4.14 17.00
CA ALA A 225 2.25 -4.82 16.18
C ALA A 225 3.11 -3.83 15.36
N GLY A 226 2.63 -2.60 15.14
CA GLY A 226 3.34 -1.57 14.37
C GLY A 226 3.77 -2.08 12.99
N THR A 227 5.05 -1.89 12.66
CA THR A 227 5.63 -2.33 11.36
C THR A 227 5.65 -3.85 11.16
N LYS A 228 5.44 -4.65 12.23
CA LYS A 228 5.39 -6.12 12.17
C LYS A 228 3.96 -6.65 12.06
N LEU A 229 2.99 -5.79 11.75
CA LEU A 229 1.59 -6.18 11.64
C LEU A 229 1.39 -7.31 10.63
N VAL A 230 2.05 -7.27 9.47
CA VAL A 230 1.95 -8.33 8.46
C VAL A 230 2.54 -9.66 8.92
N ASP A 231 3.47 -9.67 9.88
CA ASP A 231 4.04 -10.91 10.42
C ASP A 231 3.15 -11.55 11.50
N SER A 232 2.12 -10.83 11.96
CA SER A 232 1.25 -11.27 13.05
C SER A 232 0.24 -12.32 12.56
N PRO A 233 0.21 -13.55 13.11
CA PRO A 233 -0.82 -14.53 12.78
C PRO A 233 -2.23 -14.05 13.13
N ILE A 234 -2.38 -13.22 14.16
CA ILE A 234 -3.65 -12.60 14.53
C ILE A 234 -4.14 -11.66 13.43
N PHE A 235 -3.23 -10.91 12.78
CA PHE A 235 -3.59 -10.03 11.68
C PHE A 235 -4.08 -10.81 10.46
N HIS A 236 -3.47 -11.95 10.15
CA HIS A 236 -3.95 -12.84 9.09
C HIS A 236 -5.35 -13.40 9.38
N GLN A 237 -5.63 -13.75 10.65
CA GLN A 237 -6.98 -14.15 11.07
C GLN A 237 -7.97 -12.98 10.93
N TRP A 238 -7.58 -11.76 11.29
CA TRP A 238 -8.40 -10.56 11.11
C TRP A 238 -8.66 -10.24 9.65
N LEU A 239 -7.67 -10.43 8.77
CA LEU A 239 -7.84 -10.26 7.33
C LEU A 239 -8.84 -11.27 6.75
N ALA A 240 -8.72 -12.55 7.13
CA ALA A 240 -9.68 -13.59 6.74
C ALA A 240 -11.09 -13.30 7.30
N TYR A 241 -11.17 -12.83 8.55
CA TYR A 241 -12.42 -12.39 9.16
C TYR A 241 -13.05 -11.22 8.39
N ALA A 242 -12.28 -10.18 8.07
CA ALA A 242 -12.75 -9.03 7.32
C ALA A 242 -13.26 -9.43 5.92
N GLN A 243 -12.63 -10.43 5.29
CA GLN A 243 -13.11 -11.01 4.03
C GLN A 243 -14.44 -11.76 4.19
N GLN A 244 -14.62 -12.54 5.25
CA GLN A 244 -15.88 -13.21 5.53
C GLN A 244 -17.00 -12.21 5.84
N TYR A 245 -16.68 -11.19 6.65
CA TYR A 245 -17.60 -10.11 6.99
C TYR A 245 -18.10 -9.37 5.74
N ARG A 246 -17.19 -8.93 4.85
CA ARG A 246 -17.58 -8.26 3.60
C ARG A 246 -18.34 -9.18 2.64
N ALA A 247 -18.06 -10.48 2.64
CA ALA A 247 -18.81 -11.43 1.81
C ALA A 247 -20.25 -11.61 2.31
N GLN A 248 -20.46 -11.59 3.63
CA GLN A 248 -21.80 -11.70 4.25
C GLN A 248 -22.60 -10.40 4.19
N LYS A 249 -21.97 -9.25 4.46
CA LYS A 249 -22.64 -7.95 4.57
C LYS A 249 -22.61 -7.12 3.28
N GLY A 250 -21.60 -7.33 2.45
CA GLY A 250 -21.30 -6.52 1.27
C GLY A 250 -20.22 -5.47 1.52
N ASN A 251 -19.57 -5.04 0.44
CA ASN A 251 -18.41 -4.14 0.47
C ASN A 251 -18.70 -2.75 1.05
N HIS A 252 -19.95 -2.28 1.06
CA HIS A 252 -20.31 -0.96 1.58
C HIS A 252 -20.27 -0.86 3.12
N TRP A 253 -20.14 -2.00 3.82
CA TRP A 253 -19.98 -2.02 5.28
C TRP A 253 -18.51 -2.04 5.72
N PHE A 254 -17.64 -2.66 4.92
CA PHE A 254 -16.20 -2.70 5.19
C PHE A 254 -15.40 -2.95 3.91
N GLY A 255 -15.23 -1.87 3.14
CA GLY A 255 -14.52 -1.86 1.86
C GLY A 255 -13.01 -1.74 2.00
N ASP A 256 -12.34 -1.59 0.86
CA ASP A 256 -10.90 -1.34 0.82
C ASP A 256 -10.56 0.11 1.25
N ASP A 257 -11.50 1.04 1.06
CA ASP A 257 -11.47 2.40 1.58
C ASP A 257 -11.57 2.42 3.11
N ASP A 258 -12.51 1.67 3.70
CA ASP A 258 -12.61 1.52 5.15
C ASP A 258 -11.34 0.92 5.78
N MET A 259 -10.78 -0.11 5.15
CA MET A 259 -9.56 -0.77 5.59
C MET A 259 -8.35 0.19 5.49
N LEU A 260 -8.25 0.95 4.40
CA LEU A 260 -7.20 1.95 4.23
C LEU A 260 -7.30 3.05 5.29
N ASP A 261 -8.51 3.56 5.55
CA ASP A 261 -8.73 4.59 6.57
C ASP A 261 -8.43 4.08 7.98
N LEU A 262 -8.75 2.82 8.27
CA LEU A 262 -8.36 2.17 9.53
C LEU A 262 -6.85 2.16 9.68
N PHE A 263 -6.09 1.71 8.68
CA PHE A 263 -4.63 1.70 8.75
C PHE A 263 -4.05 3.11 8.89
N ARG A 264 -4.58 4.11 8.17
CA ARG A 264 -4.12 5.51 8.26
C ARG A 264 -4.34 6.13 9.65
N LYS A 265 -5.34 5.66 10.39
CA LYS A 265 -5.61 6.13 11.77
C LYS A 265 -4.72 5.45 12.81
N THR A 266 -4.21 4.25 12.51
CA THR A 266 -3.54 3.40 13.50
C THR A 266 -2.03 3.31 13.34
N MET A 267 -1.46 3.76 12.22
CA MET A 267 -0.01 3.78 12.01
C MET A 267 0.46 4.97 11.17
N PRO A 268 1.76 5.36 11.27
CA PRO A 268 2.34 6.41 10.43
C PRO A 268 2.17 6.15 8.93
N GLU A 269 2.04 7.21 8.12
CA GLU A 269 1.78 7.10 6.66
C GLU A 269 2.82 6.22 5.93
N LYS A 270 4.10 6.31 6.31
CA LYS A 270 5.16 5.45 5.76
C LYS A 270 4.88 3.97 6.00
N ASP A 271 4.42 3.61 7.19
CA ASP A 271 4.15 2.23 7.58
C ASP A 271 2.90 1.71 6.88
N VAL A 272 1.89 2.57 6.65
CA VAL A 272 0.73 2.25 5.80
C VAL A 272 1.21 1.89 4.40
N VAL A 273 2.04 2.72 3.77
CA VAL A 273 2.54 2.46 2.41
C VAL A 273 3.27 1.12 2.32
N THR A 274 4.14 0.83 3.29
CA THR A 274 4.85 -0.45 3.35
C THR A 274 3.89 -1.63 3.61
N LEU A 275 2.93 -1.48 4.52
CA LEU A 275 1.93 -2.52 4.81
C LEU A 275 1.13 -2.87 3.56
N LEU A 276 0.60 -1.88 2.84
CA LEU A 276 -0.19 -2.12 1.62
C LEU A 276 0.62 -2.84 0.54
N HIS A 277 1.93 -2.58 0.48
CA HIS A 277 2.82 -3.31 -0.42
C HIS A 277 2.99 -4.76 0.02
N LEU A 278 3.30 -5.01 1.29
CA LEU A 278 3.51 -6.36 1.83
C LEU A 278 2.23 -7.20 1.81
N LEU A 279 1.08 -6.57 2.00
CA LEU A 279 -0.24 -7.19 1.93
C LEU A 279 -0.48 -7.89 0.58
N ARG A 280 0.19 -7.46 -0.50
CA ARG A 280 0.07 -8.11 -1.82
C ARG A 280 0.59 -9.55 -1.84
N ASN A 281 1.46 -9.90 -0.89
CA ASN A 281 2.03 -11.24 -0.76
C ASN A 281 1.19 -12.14 0.17
N VAL A 282 0.17 -11.58 0.83
CA VAL A 282 -0.76 -12.37 1.66
C VAL A 282 -1.78 -13.06 0.74
N PRO A 283 -2.03 -14.37 0.91
CA PRO A 283 -3.03 -15.09 0.11
C PRO A 283 -4.39 -14.37 0.10
N GLY A 284 -4.97 -14.19 -1.08
CA GLY A 284 -6.27 -13.53 -1.25
C GLY A 284 -6.28 -12.00 -1.06
N MET A 285 -5.13 -11.37 -0.80
CA MET A 285 -5.05 -9.93 -0.51
C MET A 285 -4.40 -9.09 -1.61
N LYS A 286 -3.89 -9.72 -2.67
CA LYS A 286 -3.21 -9.03 -3.77
C LYS A 286 -4.03 -7.88 -4.36
N ASP A 287 -5.28 -8.16 -4.75
CA ASP A 287 -6.14 -7.17 -5.40
C ASP A 287 -6.56 -6.05 -4.43
N HIS A 288 -6.71 -6.36 -3.14
CA HIS A 288 -7.00 -5.38 -2.09
C HIS A 288 -5.80 -4.46 -1.85
N GLY A 289 -4.60 -5.03 -1.72
CA GLY A 289 -3.34 -4.28 -1.62
C GLY A 289 -3.10 -3.36 -2.82
N ASP A 290 -3.36 -3.85 -4.04
CA ASP A 290 -3.27 -3.06 -5.27
C ASP A 290 -4.32 -1.94 -5.30
N THR A 291 -5.57 -2.23 -4.89
CA THR A 291 -6.66 -1.23 -4.83
C THR A 291 -6.35 -0.11 -3.85
N MET A 292 -5.94 -0.46 -2.62
CA MET A 292 -5.60 0.52 -1.59
C MET A 292 -4.37 1.34 -1.97
N GLN A 293 -3.34 0.72 -2.56
CA GLN A 293 -2.20 1.47 -3.11
C GLN A 293 -2.66 2.48 -4.16
N ARG A 294 -3.54 2.08 -5.08
CA ARG A 294 -4.07 3.00 -6.09
C ARG A 294 -4.86 4.15 -5.46
N PHE A 295 -5.71 3.89 -4.47
CA PHE A 295 -6.45 4.96 -3.76
C PHE A 295 -5.51 5.93 -3.05
N LEU A 296 -4.51 5.40 -2.35
CA LEU A 296 -3.53 6.21 -1.63
C LEU A 296 -2.67 7.05 -2.59
N PHE A 297 -2.27 6.47 -3.72
CA PHE A 297 -1.53 7.15 -4.77
C PHE A 297 -2.32 8.32 -5.39
N LEU A 298 -3.62 8.14 -5.63
CA LEU A 298 -4.47 9.20 -6.19
C LEU A 298 -4.71 10.33 -5.18
N SER A 299 -4.87 10.00 -3.90
CA SER A 299 -5.30 10.95 -2.86
C SER A 299 -4.18 11.73 -2.18
N SER A 300 -2.95 11.19 -2.07
CA SER A 300 -1.85 11.83 -1.31
C SER A 300 -0.55 11.96 -2.12
N LYS A 301 -0.13 13.21 -2.37
CA LYS A 301 1.16 13.52 -3.01
C LYS A 301 2.35 13.03 -2.18
N THR A 302 2.23 13.05 -0.85
CA THR A 302 3.26 12.55 0.08
C THR A 302 3.37 11.04 -0.03
N SER A 303 2.24 10.33 0.05
CA SER A 303 2.21 8.89 -0.16
C SER A 303 2.75 8.48 -1.52
N ARG A 304 2.47 9.23 -2.62
CA ARG A 304 3.05 8.93 -3.95
C ARG A 304 4.58 8.85 -3.91
N LYS A 305 5.24 9.77 -3.20
CA LYS A 305 6.70 9.75 -3.07
C LYS A 305 7.16 8.53 -2.27
N MET A 306 6.54 8.28 -1.11
CA MET A 306 6.86 7.11 -0.28
C MET A 306 6.62 5.79 -1.02
N MET A 307 5.59 5.71 -1.86
CA MET A 307 5.29 4.55 -2.69
C MET A 307 6.37 4.29 -3.73
N HIS A 308 6.92 5.34 -4.36
CA HIS A 308 8.08 5.17 -5.24
C HIS A 308 9.26 4.55 -4.49
N ASP A 309 9.56 5.05 -3.28
CA ASP A 309 10.67 4.53 -2.47
C ASP A 309 10.45 3.06 -2.09
N VAL A 310 9.24 2.70 -1.65
CA VAL A 310 8.88 1.32 -1.33
C VAL A 310 8.97 0.43 -2.57
N TRP A 311 8.43 0.85 -3.71
CA TRP A 311 8.51 0.05 -4.93
C TRP A 311 9.95 -0.17 -5.40
N LEU A 312 10.83 0.83 -5.27
CA LEU A 312 12.26 0.66 -5.57
C LEU A 312 12.93 -0.32 -4.58
N ASN A 313 12.68 -0.17 -3.28
CA ASN A 313 13.27 -1.03 -2.25
C ASN A 313 12.88 -2.51 -2.38
N TYR A 314 11.70 -2.80 -2.96
CA TYR A 314 11.21 -4.15 -3.19
C TYR A 314 11.34 -4.60 -4.66
N ASP A 315 12.14 -3.90 -5.47
CA ASP A 315 12.39 -4.21 -6.89
C ASP A 315 11.10 -4.41 -7.72
N VAL A 316 10.05 -3.63 -7.42
CA VAL A 316 8.77 -3.71 -8.11
C VAL A 316 8.94 -3.18 -9.53
N THR A 317 8.81 -4.06 -10.52
CA THR A 317 9.06 -3.67 -11.92
C THR A 317 8.03 -2.63 -12.39
N PRO A 318 8.38 -1.77 -13.36
CA PRO A 318 7.42 -0.80 -13.87
C PRO A 318 6.15 -1.41 -14.46
N GLU A 319 6.22 -2.62 -15.04
CA GLU A 319 5.07 -3.37 -15.51
C GLU A 319 4.14 -3.79 -14.36
N GLN A 320 4.69 -4.12 -13.19
CA GLN A 320 3.88 -4.37 -12.00
C GLN A 320 3.22 -3.08 -11.50
N VAL A 321 3.96 -1.97 -11.43
CA VAL A 321 3.38 -0.67 -11.06
C VAL A 321 2.27 -0.26 -12.03
N PHE A 322 2.42 -0.53 -13.32
CA PHE A 322 1.38 -0.30 -14.31
C PHE A 322 0.07 -1.04 -13.99
N LYS A 323 0.18 -2.29 -13.50
CA LYS A 323 -0.96 -3.11 -13.06
C LYS A 323 -1.58 -2.60 -11.77
N ILE A 324 -0.76 -2.27 -10.76
CA ILE A 324 -1.21 -1.69 -9.48
C ILE A 324 -2.04 -0.42 -9.74
N LEU A 325 -1.52 0.47 -10.58
CA LEU A 325 -2.17 1.73 -10.92
C LEU A 325 -3.34 1.58 -11.90
N ARG A 326 -3.61 0.35 -12.39
CA ARG A 326 -4.67 0.00 -13.35
C ARG A 326 -4.64 0.84 -14.62
N LEU A 327 -3.44 1.15 -15.12
CA LEU A 327 -3.24 2.06 -16.24
C LEU A 327 -3.85 1.56 -17.56
N VAL A 328 -4.08 0.25 -17.70
CA VAL A 328 -4.88 -0.34 -18.80
C VAL A 328 -6.24 0.34 -18.95
N LYS A 329 -6.90 0.71 -17.85
CA LYS A 329 -8.24 1.30 -17.85
C LYS A 329 -8.27 2.83 -17.95
N VAL A 330 -7.12 3.48 -17.75
CA VAL A 330 -7.01 4.95 -17.78
C VAL A 330 -7.00 5.43 -19.22
N ASN A 331 -7.83 6.43 -19.54
CA ASN A 331 -7.78 7.09 -20.84
C ASN A 331 -6.50 7.95 -20.94
N MET A 332 -5.83 7.95 -22.10
CA MET A 332 -4.66 8.80 -22.37
C MET A 332 -5.02 10.10 -23.11
N ASP A 333 -6.29 10.30 -23.49
CA ASP A 333 -6.70 11.39 -24.37
C ASP A 333 -6.70 12.76 -23.67
N ALA A 334 -6.80 12.84 -22.34
CA ALA A 334 -6.80 14.10 -21.60
C ALA A 334 -5.55 14.25 -20.70
N VAL A 335 -4.90 15.42 -20.79
CA VAL A 335 -3.67 15.74 -20.03
C VAL A 335 -3.89 15.61 -18.51
N ASP A 336 -5.07 15.96 -18.00
CA ASP A 336 -5.40 15.81 -16.57
C ASP A 336 -5.57 14.34 -16.15
N THR A 337 -6.07 13.46 -17.05
CA THR A 337 -6.07 12.00 -16.83
C THR A 337 -4.68 11.37 -16.96
N ASN A 338 -3.70 12.11 -17.51
CA ASN A 338 -2.33 11.64 -17.68
C ASN A 338 -1.48 11.72 -16.41
N ALA A 339 -1.97 12.29 -15.31
CA ALA A 339 -1.18 12.42 -14.07
C ALA A 339 -0.62 11.06 -13.59
N MET A 340 -1.42 10.00 -13.67
CA MET A 340 -0.99 8.64 -13.31
C MET A 340 0.06 8.08 -14.27
N PHE A 341 -0.14 8.28 -15.58
CA PHE A 341 0.81 7.88 -16.61
C PHE A 341 2.14 8.61 -16.48
N ILE A 342 2.11 9.93 -16.24
CA ILE A 342 3.29 10.75 -16.01
C ILE A 342 4.06 10.22 -14.80
N HIS A 343 3.39 9.93 -13.69
CA HIS A 343 4.06 9.37 -12.53
C HIS A 343 4.62 7.95 -12.78
N TRP A 344 3.94 7.12 -13.57
CA TRP A 344 4.47 5.82 -13.98
C TRP A 344 5.71 5.97 -14.87
N LEU A 345 5.71 6.88 -15.84
CA LEU A 345 6.89 7.17 -16.67
C LEU A 345 8.08 7.66 -15.83
N ARG A 346 7.81 8.51 -14.83
CA ARG A 346 8.80 8.92 -13.83
C ARG A 346 9.34 7.73 -13.04
N TYR A 347 8.46 6.82 -12.63
CA TYR A 347 8.85 5.59 -11.95
C TYR A 347 9.73 4.71 -12.84
N VAL A 348 9.42 4.56 -14.14
CA VAL A 348 10.31 3.85 -15.08
C VAL A 348 11.72 4.46 -15.08
N ASN A 349 11.83 5.79 -15.18
CA ASN A 349 13.13 6.46 -15.15
C ASN A 349 13.87 6.27 -13.81
N LEU A 350 13.16 6.35 -12.68
CA LEU A 350 13.73 6.08 -11.36
C LEU A 350 14.23 4.64 -11.25
N TYR A 351 13.43 3.67 -11.69
CA TYR A 351 13.76 2.25 -11.65
C TYR A 351 15.00 1.92 -12.50
N ARG A 352 15.11 2.48 -13.71
CA ARG A 352 16.32 2.33 -14.55
C ARG A 352 17.56 2.91 -13.87
N SER A 353 17.44 4.10 -13.27
CA SER A 353 18.55 4.74 -12.57
C SER A 353 18.98 3.97 -11.33
N HIS A 354 18.02 3.39 -10.59
CA HIS A 354 18.24 2.61 -9.39
C HIS A 354 18.93 1.27 -9.69
N THR A 355 18.36 0.50 -10.63
CA THR A 355 18.84 -0.84 -10.97
C THR A 355 20.05 -0.85 -11.91
N LYS A 356 20.35 0.29 -12.55
CA LYS A 356 21.32 0.41 -13.66
C LYS A 356 21.00 -0.48 -14.87
N LYS A 357 19.78 -1.02 -14.94
CA LYS A 357 19.29 -1.85 -16.05
C LYS A 357 18.49 -0.99 -17.02
N ASN A 358 18.66 -1.22 -18.32
CA ASN A 358 17.86 -0.58 -19.36
C ASN A 358 16.49 -1.28 -19.55
N VAL A 359 15.73 -1.43 -18.46
CA VAL A 359 14.39 -2.05 -18.48
C VAL A 359 13.40 -1.12 -19.17
N LEU A 360 12.48 -1.71 -19.95
CA LEU A 360 11.49 -1.01 -20.78
C LEU A 360 12.09 0.13 -21.59
N SER A 361 13.16 -0.08 -22.38
CA SER A 361 13.67 0.93 -23.33
C SER A 361 12.56 1.62 -24.13
N SER A 362 12.82 2.78 -24.75
CA SER A 362 11.78 3.52 -25.49
C SER A 362 11.00 2.64 -26.47
N VAL A 363 11.68 1.75 -27.19
CA VAL A 363 11.04 0.78 -28.11
C VAL A 363 10.17 -0.23 -27.35
N GLN A 364 10.72 -0.86 -26.30
CA GLN A 364 9.97 -1.81 -25.47
C GLN A 364 8.74 -1.16 -24.82
N MET A 365 8.81 0.13 -24.49
CA MET A 365 7.70 0.86 -23.90
C MET A 365 6.56 1.09 -24.89
N VAL A 366 6.89 1.42 -26.15
CA VAL A 366 5.88 1.52 -27.21
C VAL A 366 5.17 0.19 -27.40
N HIS A 367 5.92 -0.92 -27.52
CA HIS A 367 5.33 -2.27 -27.62
C HIS A 367 4.48 -2.63 -26.40
N PHE A 368 5.01 -2.43 -25.19
CA PHE A 368 4.28 -2.69 -23.95
C PHE A 368 2.96 -1.91 -23.87
N LEU A 369 2.95 -0.64 -24.28
CA LEU A 369 1.73 0.16 -24.30
C LEU A 369 0.73 -0.31 -25.37
N ALA A 370 1.20 -0.70 -26.55
CA ALA A 370 0.37 -1.27 -27.60
C ALA A 370 -0.28 -2.59 -27.15
N ASP A 371 0.50 -3.49 -26.57
CA ASP A 371 0.03 -4.80 -26.08
C ASP A 371 -0.99 -4.66 -24.94
N THR A 372 -0.79 -3.68 -24.06
CA THR A 372 -1.68 -3.45 -22.92
C THR A 372 -2.93 -2.64 -23.26
N LYS A 373 -2.99 -2.01 -24.44
CA LYS A 373 -4.13 -1.22 -24.91
C LYS A 373 -4.42 -1.47 -26.40
N PRO A 374 -4.86 -2.69 -26.78
CA PRO A 374 -5.02 -3.09 -28.18
C PRO A 374 -6.12 -2.32 -28.93
N LEU A 375 -7.06 -1.69 -28.22
CA LEU A 375 -8.10 -0.85 -28.83
C LEU A 375 -7.60 0.56 -29.19
N ARG A 376 -6.38 0.91 -28.79
CA ARG A 376 -5.78 2.21 -29.10
C ARG A 376 -4.90 2.07 -30.35
N SER A 377 -5.10 2.96 -31.31
CA SER A 377 -4.29 2.98 -32.52
C SER A 377 -2.89 3.54 -32.27
N GLU A 378 -1.92 3.16 -33.10
CA GLU A 378 -0.58 3.76 -33.10
C GLU A 378 -0.60 5.29 -33.25
N TRP A 379 -1.59 5.80 -33.99
CA TRP A 379 -1.84 7.24 -34.18
C TRP A 379 -2.13 7.95 -32.87
N GLN A 380 -2.98 7.36 -32.03
CA GLN A 380 -3.30 7.89 -30.69
C GLN A 380 -2.10 7.79 -29.73
N PHE A 381 -1.22 6.79 -29.87
CA PHE A 381 0.02 6.76 -29.10
C PHE A 381 0.98 7.88 -29.52
N ALA A 382 1.09 8.16 -30.81
CA ALA A 382 1.95 9.24 -31.30
C ALA A 382 1.49 10.62 -30.78
N THR A 383 0.18 10.88 -30.74
CA THR A 383 -0.37 12.14 -30.20
C THR A 383 -0.20 12.27 -28.70
N PHE A 384 -0.32 11.15 -27.98
CA PHE A 384 0.01 11.08 -26.56
C PHE A 384 1.49 11.39 -26.31
N PHE A 385 2.40 10.82 -27.10
CA PHE A 385 3.84 11.10 -26.97
C PHE A 385 4.17 12.55 -27.33
N GLU A 386 3.52 13.14 -28.33
CA GLU A 386 3.71 14.56 -28.63
C GLU A 386 3.32 15.43 -27.43
N SER A 387 2.19 15.15 -26.80
CA SER A 387 1.74 15.88 -25.61
C SER A 387 2.69 15.73 -24.41
N LEU A 388 3.36 14.58 -24.28
CA LEU A 388 4.34 14.34 -23.21
C LEU A 388 5.61 15.20 -23.35
N LYS A 389 5.89 15.77 -24.52
CA LYS A 389 7.05 16.66 -24.72
C LYS A 389 6.94 17.97 -23.95
N ASP A 390 5.72 18.36 -23.60
CA ASP A 390 5.44 19.52 -22.75
C ASP A 390 5.77 19.27 -21.26
N VAL A 391 6.11 18.02 -20.89
CA VAL A 391 6.58 17.65 -19.54
C VAL A 391 8.12 17.59 -19.54
N PRO A 392 8.83 18.58 -18.96
CA PRO A 392 10.28 18.75 -19.16
C PRO A 392 11.12 17.51 -18.80
N ASP A 393 10.80 16.82 -17.71
CA ASP A 393 11.52 15.62 -17.26
C ASP A 393 11.25 14.37 -18.11
N LEU A 394 10.21 14.39 -18.94
CA LEU A 394 9.81 13.29 -19.83
C LEU A 394 10.06 13.58 -21.31
N LYS A 395 10.41 14.82 -21.67
CA LYS A 395 10.59 15.25 -23.07
C LYS A 395 11.48 14.31 -23.89
N ARG A 396 12.69 13.99 -23.40
CA ARG A 396 13.61 13.08 -24.09
C ARG A 396 13.03 11.67 -24.26
N LEU A 397 12.31 11.18 -23.26
CA LEU A 397 11.67 9.86 -23.34
C LEU A 397 10.57 9.86 -24.41
N ALA A 398 9.75 10.92 -24.43
CA ALA A 398 8.70 11.12 -25.41
C ALA A 398 9.25 11.23 -26.84
N GLU A 399 10.30 12.02 -27.05
CA GLU A 399 10.99 12.16 -28.34
C GLU A 399 11.54 10.82 -28.85
N ASN A 400 12.14 10.00 -27.97
CA ASN A 400 12.65 8.69 -28.35
C ASN A 400 11.52 7.71 -28.74
N MET A 401 10.40 7.71 -28.01
CA MET A 401 9.24 6.87 -28.33
C MET A 401 8.56 7.31 -29.63
N GLN A 402 8.43 8.62 -29.85
CA GLN A 402 7.89 9.18 -31.08
C GLN A 402 8.80 8.90 -32.28
N THR A 403 10.11 9.05 -32.13
CA THR A 403 11.09 8.75 -33.19
C THR A 403 10.96 7.31 -33.65
N TYR A 404 10.78 6.36 -32.73
CA TYR A 404 10.55 4.96 -33.08
C TYR A 404 9.28 4.78 -33.94
N LEU A 405 8.15 5.39 -33.56
CA LEU A 405 6.93 5.34 -34.37
C LEU A 405 7.16 5.94 -35.76
N PHE A 406 7.85 7.08 -35.84
CA PHE A 406 8.14 7.73 -37.11
C PHE A 406 9.09 6.92 -38.00
N GLN A 407 10.07 6.20 -37.42
CA GLN A 407 10.89 5.23 -38.16
C GLN A 407 10.01 4.14 -38.77
N ASN A 408 9.10 3.58 -37.99
CA ASN A 408 8.17 2.56 -38.46
C ASN A 408 7.29 3.09 -39.59
N TRP A 409 6.69 4.27 -39.43
CA TRP A 409 5.82 4.87 -40.44
C TRP A 409 6.54 5.16 -41.75
N LEU A 410 7.78 5.66 -41.66
CA LEU A 410 8.62 5.90 -42.83
C LEU A 410 8.98 4.59 -43.54
N HIS A 411 9.25 3.52 -42.77
CA HIS A 411 9.57 2.21 -43.32
C HIS A 411 8.38 1.56 -44.03
N THR A 412 7.16 1.74 -43.51
CA THR A 412 5.92 1.28 -44.13
C THR A 412 5.38 2.26 -45.19
N GLU A 413 6.20 3.23 -45.62
CA GLU A 413 5.90 4.19 -46.68
C GLU A 413 4.68 5.10 -46.44
N TRP A 414 4.34 5.37 -45.17
CA TRP A 414 3.29 6.34 -44.86
C TRP A 414 3.80 7.75 -45.14
N ASP A 415 3.26 8.40 -46.17
CA ASP A 415 3.59 9.79 -46.45
C ASP A 415 2.86 10.78 -45.50
N PRO A 416 3.34 12.04 -45.35
CA PRO A 416 2.70 13.03 -44.49
C PRO A 416 1.24 13.36 -44.84
N LYS A 417 0.78 13.11 -46.07
CA LYS A 417 -0.62 13.31 -46.46
C LYS A 417 -1.47 12.20 -45.88
N ALA A 418 -1.05 10.95 -46.02
CA ALA A 418 -1.71 9.78 -45.45
C ALA A 418 -1.71 9.83 -43.91
N VAL A 419 -0.57 10.16 -43.29
CA VAL A 419 -0.49 10.34 -41.82
C VAL A 419 -1.41 11.45 -41.33
N SER A 420 -1.55 12.56 -42.08
CA SER A 420 -2.49 13.63 -41.75
C SER A 420 -3.93 13.13 -41.64
N SER A 421 -4.36 12.27 -42.57
CA SER A 421 -5.70 11.67 -42.53
C SER A 421 -5.84 10.63 -41.41
N MET A 422 -4.83 9.77 -41.20
CA MET A 422 -4.89 8.71 -40.18
C MET A 422 -4.91 9.27 -38.75
N LEU A 423 -4.11 10.32 -38.48
CA LEU A 423 -4.06 10.98 -37.18
C LEU A 423 -5.40 11.61 -36.78
N ALA A 424 -6.21 12.04 -37.75
CA ALA A 424 -7.48 12.71 -37.49
C ALA A 424 -8.66 11.75 -37.28
N ILE A 425 -8.50 10.44 -37.41
CA ILE A 425 -9.58 9.46 -37.17
C ILE A 425 -10.07 9.58 -35.71
N PRO A 426 -11.40 9.60 -35.44
CA PRO A 426 -12.51 9.33 -36.35
C PRO A 426 -13.16 10.59 -36.97
N PHE A 427 -12.53 11.75 -36.86
CA PHE A 427 -13.07 13.00 -37.40
C PHE A 427 -13.02 13.01 -38.94
N PRO A 428 -14.04 13.53 -39.63
CA PRO A 428 -14.05 13.67 -41.08
C PRO A 428 -13.19 14.86 -41.54
N THR A 429 -11.92 14.89 -41.10
CA THR A 429 -10.96 15.95 -41.39
C THR A 429 -9.55 15.36 -41.57
N SER A 430 -8.54 16.21 -41.64
CA SER A 430 -7.13 15.82 -41.64
C SER A 430 -6.37 16.71 -40.67
N ALA A 431 -5.29 16.19 -40.09
CA ALA A 431 -4.50 16.89 -39.08
C ALA A 431 -4.05 18.28 -39.53
N VAL A 432 -3.80 18.46 -40.83
CA VAL A 432 -3.40 19.73 -41.46
C VAL A 432 -4.41 20.87 -41.28
N TYR A 433 -5.70 20.56 -41.04
CA TYR A 433 -6.77 21.53 -40.83
C TYR A 433 -7.10 21.78 -39.36
N LEU A 434 -6.45 21.05 -38.45
CA LEU A 434 -6.68 21.22 -37.01
C LEU A 434 -5.90 22.44 -36.47
N PRO A 435 -6.34 23.04 -35.35
CA PRO A 435 -5.64 24.14 -34.71
C PRO A 435 -4.17 23.83 -34.38
N LYS A 436 -3.27 24.81 -34.45
CA LYS A 436 -1.83 24.62 -34.19
C LYS A 436 -1.49 24.09 -32.79
N ASN A 437 -2.35 24.39 -31.81
CA ASN A 437 -2.18 23.91 -30.44
C ASN A 437 -2.69 22.48 -30.25
N ASP A 438 -3.42 21.92 -31.23
CA ASP A 438 -3.94 20.56 -31.18
C ASP A 438 -2.79 19.53 -31.21
N PRO A 439 -2.74 18.55 -30.28
CA PRO A 439 -1.73 17.51 -30.29
C PRO A 439 -1.66 16.70 -31.59
N ILE A 440 -2.80 16.52 -32.28
CA ILE A 440 -2.88 15.83 -33.57
C ILE A 440 -2.13 16.65 -34.64
N TYR A 441 -2.36 17.96 -34.71
CA TYR A 441 -1.64 18.85 -35.62
C TYR A 441 -0.14 18.85 -35.33
N LYS A 442 0.25 19.02 -34.05
CA LYS A 442 1.66 19.02 -33.64
C LYS A 442 2.38 17.72 -34.02
N THR A 443 1.71 16.59 -33.84
CA THR A 443 2.24 15.26 -34.22
C THR A 443 2.44 15.15 -35.72
N TRP A 444 1.46 15.61 -36.50
CA TRP A 444 1.58 15.65 -37.96
C TRP A 444 2.74 16.54 -38.42
N VAL A 445 2.89 17.73 -37.83
CA VAL A 445 4.03 18.62 -38.11
C VAL A 445 5.36 17.92 -37.81
N ALA A 446 5.48 17.31 -36.62
CA ALA A 446 6.68 16.59 -36.22
C ALA A 446 7.04 15.47 -37.21
N TYR A 447 6.06 14.68 -37.65
CA TYR A 447 6.28 13.64 -38.65
C TYR A 447 6.64 14.22 -40.02
N THR A 448 5.97 15.29 -40.46
CA THR A 448 6.22 15.94 -41.75
C THR A 448 7.66 16.45 -41.83
N LEU A 449 8.16 17.07 -40.76
CA LEU A 449 9.54 17.52 -40.67
C LEU A 449 10.52 16.33 -40.70
N TYR A 450 10.23 15.30 -39.92
CA TYR A 450 11.04 14.07 -39.87
C TYR A 450 11.13 13.36 -41.23
N TYR A 451 10.00 13.22 -41.92
CA TYR A 451 9.91 12.65 -43.26
C TYR A 451 10.72 13.49 -44.27
N THR A 452 10.51 14.81 -44.25
CA THR A 452 11.16 15.74 -45.20
C THR A 452 12.67 15.72 -45.06
N GLU A 453 13.19 15.72 -43.82
CA GLU A 453 14.62 15.63 -43.56
C GLU A 453 15.23 14.35 -44.16
N ARG A 454 14.57 13.22 -43.97
CA ARG A 454 15.06 11.89 -44.40
C ARG A 454 14.94 11.63 -45.89
N LYS A 455 13.89 12.14 -46.54
CA LYS A 455 13.60 11.88 -47.97
C LYS A 455 14.08 13.01 -48.88
N GLY A 456 13.98 14.27 -48.45
CA GLY A 456 14.28 15.45 -49.26
C GLY A 456 15.49 16.27 -48.81
N GLY A 457 16.13 15.89 -47.69
CA GLY A 457 17.32 16.55 -47.17
C GLY A 457 17.08 17.93 -46.55
N VAL A 458 18.17 18.56 -46.11
CA VAL A 458 18.15 19.78 -45.28
C VAL A 458 17.55 20.99 -46.02
N SER A 459 17.78 21.12 -47.33
CA SER A 459 17.25 22.23 -48.13
C SER A 459 15.71 22.21 -48.16
N LEU A 460 15.12 21.05 -48.46
CA LEU A 460 13.67 20.91 -48.48
C LEU A 460 13.08 21.05 -47.07
N LEU A 461 13.75 20.52 -46.05
CA LEU A 461 13.35 20.69 -44.64
C LEU A 461 13.21 22.16 -44.26
N ASN A 462 14.19 23.00 -44.60
CA ASN A 462 14.16 24.44 -44.29
C ASN A 462 13.01 25.16 -45.01
N LYS A 463 12.73 24.77 -46.26
CA LYS A 463 11.57 25.28 -47.01
C LYS A 463 10.25 24.91 -46.34
N VAL A 464 10.09 23.65 -45.91
CA VAL A 464 8.89 23.16 -45.21
C VAL A 464 8.72 23.88 -43.87
N LYS A 465 9.78 24.05 -43.08
CA LYS A 465 9.75 24.82 -41.82
C LYS A 465 9.26 26.25 -42.05
N THR A 466 9.85 26.95 -43.01
CA THR A 466 9.47 28.33 -43.37
C THR A 466 7.98 28.43 -43.73
N LEU A 467 7.44 27.44 -44.45
CA LEU A 467 6.01 27.42 -44.80
C LEU A 467 5.12 27.19 -43.58
N LEU A 468 5.52 26.34 -42.63
CA LEU A 468 4.78 26.13 -41.37
C LEU A 468 4.80 27.37 -40.47
N ASP A 469 5.96 28.03 -40.38
CA ASP A 469 6.13 29.26 -39.61
C ASP A 469 5.28 30.40 -40.18
N ASN A 470 5.13 30.46 -41.51
CA ASN A 470 4.28 31.41 -42.23
C ASN A 470 2.80 31.00 -42.29
N ASP A 471 2.35 30.06 -41.46
CA ASP A 471 0.96 29.60 -41.38
C ASP A 471 0.40 29.02 -42.69
N ASN A 472 1.26 28.37 -43.48
CA ASN A 472 0.89 27.68 -44.71
C ASN A 472 1.11 26.16 -44.63
N PRO A 473 0.33 25.44 -43.80
CA PRO A 473 0.51 24.00 -43.61
C PRO A 473 0.20 23.17 -44.87
N ILE A 474 -0.72 23.64 -45.72
CA ILE A 474 -1.03 22.98 -47.01
C ILE A 474 0.15 23.12 -47.99
N GLY A 475 0.76 24.30 -48.06
CA GLY A 475 1.96 24.53 -48.85
C GLY A 475 3.14 23.71 -48.32
N ALA A 476 3.30 23.63 -47.00
CA ALA A 476 4.31 22.78 -46.35
C ALA A 476 4.12 21.29 -46.72
N LEU A 477 2.89 20.79 -46.64
CA LEU A 477 2.55 19.43 -47.07
C LEU A 477 2.88 19.20 -48.55
N THR A 478 2.46 20.12 -49.41
CA THR A 478 2.71 20.05 -50.86
C THR A 478 4.21 20.03 -51.16
N ALA A 479 5.01 20.82 -50.44
CA ALA A 479 6.47 20.82 -50.58
C ALA A 479 7.09 19.52 -50.08
N ALA A 480 6.69 19.03 -48.90
CA ALA A 480 7.15 17.76 -48.35
C ALA A 480 6.87 16.58 -49.31
N MET A 481 5.77 16.64 -50.07
CA MET A 481 5.41 15.61 -51.05
C MET A 481 6.21 15.61 -52.34
N LYS A 482 7.10 16.59 -52.53
CA LYS A 482 8.11 16.55 -53.59
C LYS A 482 9.38 15.82 -53.20
N ALA A 483 9.46 15.29 -51.97
CA ALA A 483 10.60 14.51 -51.49
C ALA A 483 10.59 13.04 -51.98
N GLN A 484 9.57 12.62 -52.73
CA GLN A 484 9.39 11.25 -53.21
C GLN A 484 10.40 10.87 -54.29
#